data_AF-A0AAW4VI59-F1
#
_entry.id   AF-A0AAW4VI59-F1
#
_cell.length_a   1.000
_cell.length_b   1.000
_cell.length_c   1.000
_cell.angle_alpha   90.00
_cell.angle_beta   90.00
_cell.angle_gamma   90.00
#
_symmetry.space_group_name_H-M   'P 1'
#
loop_
_entity.id
_entity.type
_entity.pdbx_description
1 polymer ?
#
loop_
_entity_poly.entity_id
_entity_poly.type
_entity_poly.pdbx_seq_one_letter_code
_entity_poly.pdbx_strand_id
1 'polypeptide(L)' 'MIQMDASSFHWIEKEVWHLHVAIDDADGKIVGAYFDYQETLKGYYNVLHQILTNHGIPALFYTDRRTVFEYKRKKQTFRC' A
#
# COMPACT_ATOMS: atom_id res chain seq x y z
N MET A 1 9.49 -11.60 3.05
CA MET A 1 9.57 -10.13 2.80
C MET A 1 8.18 -9.73 2.39
N ILE A 2 7.58 -8.70 2.98
CA ILE A 2 6.20 -8.36 2.62
C ILE A 2 6.19 -7.33 1.49
N GLN A 3 5.63 -7.70 0.35
CA GLN A 3 5.37 -6.82 -0.78
C GLN A 3 3.96 -6.25 -0.68
N MET A 4 3.83 -4.93 -0.77
CA MET A 4 2.53 -4.26 -0.81
C MET A 4 2.35 -3.53 -2.13
N ASP A 5 1.23 -3.79 -2.79
CA ASP A 5 0.87 -3.15 -4.05
C ASP A 5 -0.60 -2.72 -4.04
N ALA A 6 -0.93 -1.74 -4.86
CA ALA A 6 -2.28 -1.22 -5.01
C ALA A 6 -2.62 -1.05 -6.48
N SER A 7 -3.70 -1.71 -6.90
CA SER A 7 -4.19 -1.64 -8.28
C SER A 7 -5.59 -1.04 -8.32
N SER A 8 -5.76 -0.04 -9.17
CA SER A 8 -7.07 0.53 -9.51
C SER A 8 -7.66 -0.25 -10.67
N PHE A 9 -8.78 -0.93 -10.45
CA PHE A 9 -9.47 -1.66 -11.50
C PHE A 9 -10.98 -1.41 -11.43
N HIS A 10 -11.64 -1.54 -12.58
CA HIS A 10 -13.10 -1.43 -12.66
C HIS A 10 -13.73 -2.77 -12.28
N TRP A 11 -13.76 -3.05 -10.98
CA TRP A 11 -14.32 -4.30 -10.44
C TRP A 11 -15.85 -4.37 -10.59
N ILE A 12 -16.53 -3.21 -10.64
CA ILE A 12 -17.96 -3.07 -10.89
C ILE A 12 -18.16 -2.09 -12.05
N GLU A 13 -19.04 -2.42 -12.99
CA GLU A 13 -19.39 -1.50 -14.08
C GLU A 13 -19.92 -0.18 -13.50
N LYS A 14 -19.19 0.91 -13.76
CA LYS A 14 -19.39 2.32 -13.32
C LYS A 14 -18.61 2.79 -12.09
N GLU A 15 -17.89 1.93 -11.38
CA GLU A 15 -17.10 2.37 -10.22
C GLU A 15 -15.65 1.88 -10.31
N VAL A 16 -14.71 2.80 -10.04
CA VAL A 16 -13.30 2.48 -9.90
C VAL A 16 -13.07 2.04 -8.46
N TRP A 17 -12.51 0.84 -8.30
CA TRP A 17 -12.17 0.31 -7.00
C TRP A 17 -10.65 0.10 -6.93
N HIS A 18 -10.07 0.51 -5.81
CA HIS A 18 -8.66 0.36 -5.50
C HIS A 18 -8.51 -0.82 -4.55
N LEU A 19 -7.80 -1.84 -5.01
CA LEU A 19 -7.47 -3.00 -4.21
C LEU A 19 -6.03 -2.88 -3.73
N HIS A 20 -5.86 -2.74 -2.41
CA HIS A 20 -4.58 -2.78 -1.74
C HIS A 20 -4.33 -4.21 -1.26
N VAL A 21 -3.24 -4.83 -1.69
CA VAL A 21 -2.88 -6.21 -1.30
C VAL A 21 -1.47 -6.22 -0.73
N ALA A 22 -1.30 -7.01 0.32
CA ALA A 22 0.00 -7.37 0.87
C ALA A 22 0.24 -8.86 0.72
N ILE A 23 1.39 -9.21 0.14
CA ILE A 23 1.81 -10.57 -0.16
C ILE A 23 3.15 -10.80 0.53
N ASP A 24 3.28 -11.92 1.25
CA ASP A 24 4.60 -12.34 1.73
C ASP A 24 5.34 -13.11 0.64
N ASP A 25 6.45 -12.57 0.19
CA ASP A 25 7.34 -13.14 -0.83
C ASP A 25 7.93 -14.50 -0.41
N ALA A 26 8.03 -14.78 0.89
CA ALA A 26 8.60 -16.04 1.38
C ALA A 26 7.68 -17.26 1.14
N ASP A 27 6.36 -17.06 1.30
CA ASP A 27 5.36 -18.13 1.25
C ASP A 27 4.35 -17.94 0.09
N GLY A 28 4.37 -16.78 -0.58
CA GLY A 28 3.38 -16.38 -1.58
C GLY A 28 1.98 -16.16 -1.02
N LYS A 29 1.83 -16.09 0.31
CA LYS A 29 0.52 -15.94 0.97
C LYS A 29 0.09 -14.48 1.00
N ILE A 30 -1.22 -14.26 0.79
CA ILE A 30 -1.85 -12.97 0.99
C ILE A 30 -2.01 -12.74 2.50
N VAL A 31 -1.30 -11.75 3.02
CA VAL A 31 -1.26 -11.42 4.45
C VAL A 31 -2.26 -10.30 4.81
N GLY A 32 -2.77 -9.59 3.81
CA GLY A 32 -3.82 -8.59 3.99
C GLY A 32 -4.34 -8.07 2.66
N ALA A 33 -5.62 -7.71 2.62
CA ALA A 33 -6.25 -7.12 1.45
C ALA A 33 -7.34 -6.13 1.89
N TYR A 34 -7.43 -5.01 1.18
CA TYR A 34 -8.44 -3.99 1.45
C TYR A 34 -8.93 -3.34 0.17
N PHE A 35 -10.24 -3.27 0.04
CA PHE A 35 -10.93 -2.58 -1.05
C PHE A 35 -11.31 -1.16 -0.60
N ASP A 36 -10.98 -0.18 -1.42
CA ASP A 36 -11.40 1.21 -1.22
C ASP A 36 -11.88 1.82 -2.53
N TYR A 37 -12.79 2.80 -2.46
CA TYR A 37 -13.33 3.50 -3.62
C TYR A 37 -12.35 4.52 -4.21
N GLN A 38 -11.36 4.94 -3.42
CA GLN A 38 -10.30 5.83 -3.83
C GLN A 38 -8.97 5.31 -3.30
N GLU A 39 -7.89 5.61 -4.02
CA GLU A 39 -6.54 5.34 -3.54
C GLU A 39 -6.19 6.29 -2.41
N THR A 40 -6.62 5.93 -1.21
CA THR A 40 -6.35 6.72 -0.02
C THR A 40 -5.28 6.08 0.84
N LEU A 41 -4.57 6.91 1.61
CA LEU A 41 -3.68 6.48 2.70
C LEU A 41 -4.36 5.49 3.65
N LYS A 42 -5.69 5.55 3.79
CA LYS A 42 -6.47 4.70 4.68
C LYS A 42 -6.45 3.24 4.26
N GLY A 43 -6.47 2.95 2.96
CA GLY A 43 -6.34 1.59 2.44
C GLY A 43 -5.02 0.95 2.86
N TYR A 44 -3.91 1.69 2.73
CA TYR A 44 -2.59 1.20 3.16
C TYR A 44 -2.50 0.96 4.68
N TYR A 45 -3.04 1.86 5.51
CA TYR A 45 -3.03 1.66 6.96
C TYR A 45 -3.89 0.47 7.40
N ASN A 46 -5.02 0.22 6.75
CA ASN A 46 -5.86 -0.94 7.07
C ASN A 46 -5.15 -2.25 6.75
N VAL A 47 -4.49 -2.36 5.58
CA VAL A 47 -3.71 -3.54 5.24
C VAL A 47 -2.53 -3.71 6.20
N LEU A 48 -1.83 -2.63 6.54
CA LEU A 48 -0.74 -2.68 7.52
C LEU A 48 -1.23 -3.15 8.91
N HIS A 49 -2.39 -2.66 9.35
CA HIS A 49 -3.00 -3.08 10.60
C HIS A 49 -3.36 -4.57 10.60
N GLN A 50 -3.89 -5.09 9.49
CA GLN A 50 -4.16 -6.53 9.34
C GLN A 50 -2.88 -7.36 9.45
N ILE A 51 -1.79 -6.94 8.81
CA ILE A 51 -0.49 -7.62 8.88
C ILE A 51 0.02 -7.64 10.33
N LEU A 52 0.03 -6.47 11.00
CA LEU A 52 0.52 -6.36 12.37
C LEU A 52 -0.30 -7.20 13.35
N THR A 53 -1.61 -7.30 13.14
CA THR A 53 -2.52 -8.06 14.03
C THR A 53 -2.41 -9.56 13.81
N ASN A 54 -2.34 -10.02 12.55
CA ASN A 54 -2.40 -11.45 12.22
C ASN A 54 -1.02 -12.11 12.17
N HIS A 55 0.00 -11.39 11.68
CA HIS A 55 1.34 -11.93 11.43
C HIS A 55 2.41 -11.32 12.34
N GLY A 56 2.12 -10.21 13.03
CA GLY A 56 3.07 -9.50 13.88
C GLY A 56 3.95 -8.52 13.10
N ILE A 57 5.09 -8.14 13.67
CA ILE A 57 5.99 -7.13 13.12
C ILE A 57 6.85 -7.76 12.00
N PRO A 58 6.69 -7.33 10.74
CA PRO A 58 7.47 -7.87 9.64
C PRO A 58 8.91 -7.37 9.69
N ALA A 59 9.86 -8.24 9.34
CA ALA A 59 11.28 -7.90 9.32
C ALA A 59 11.66 -6.92 8.19
N LEU A 60 10.93 -6.94 7.07
CA LEU A 60 11.19 -6.10 5.91
C LEU A 60 9.90 -5.85 5.12
N PHE A 61 9.65 -4.58 4.79
CA PHE A 61 8.58 -4.15 3.88
C PHE A 61 9.17 -3.70 2.56
N TYR A 62 8.54 -4.12 1.47
CA TYR A 62 8.79 -3.65 0.12
C TYR A 62 7.50 -3.04 -0.42
N THR A 63 7.46 -1.71 -0.50
CA THR A 63 6.31 -0.98 -1.00
C THR A 63 6.67 -0.37 -2.35
N ASP A 64 5.87 -0.61 -3.39
CA ASP A 64 6.15 0.02 -4.69
C ASP A 64 5.83 1.52 -4.64
N ARG A 65 6.91 2.31 -4.57
CA ARG A 65 7.18 3.64 -5.17
C ARG A 65 6.07 4.68 -5.36
N ARG A 66 4.92 4.57 -4.72
CA ARG A 66 4.09 5.75 -4.48
C ARG A 66 4.66 6.47 -3.27
N THR A 67 5.00 7.73 -3.49
CA THR A 67 5.48 8.81 -2.59
C THR A 67 4.66 9.04 -1.31
N VAL A 68 3.96 8.01 -0.83
CA VAL A 68 3.15 7.98 0.38
C VAL A 68 4.05 7.86 1.62
N PHE A 69 5.14 7.09 1.53
CA PHE A 69 6.14 6.97 2.60
C PHE A 69 7.45 7.75 2.31
N GLU A 70 7.76 8.02 1.04
CA GLU A 70 8.87 8.90 0.66
C GLU A 70 8.36 10.33 0.41
N TYR A 71 8.50 11.21 1.40
CA TYR A 71 8.33 12.64 1.20
C TYR A 71 9.52 13.19 0.39
N LYS A 72 9.35 13.35 -0.93
CA LYS A 72 10.32 14.13 -1.73
C LYS A 72 10.19 15.60 -1.37
N ARG A 73 11.00 16.07 -0.41
CA ARG A 73 11.12 17.49 -0.06
C ARG A 73 11.44 18.29 -1.32
N LYS A 74 10.51 19.13 -1.79
CA LYS A 74 10.80 20.11 -2.84
C LYS A 74 11.93 21.01 -2.33
N LYS A 75 13.12 20.93 -2.95
CA LYS A 75 14.18 21.91 -2.73
C LYS A 75 13.65 23.25 -3.28
N GLN A 76 13.19 24.14 -2.40
CA GLN A 76 13.03 25.55 -2.77
C GLN A 76 14.43 26.12 -2.95
N THR A 77 14.88 26.18 -4.20
CA THR A 77 16.06 26.95 -4.56
C THR A 77 15.68 28.42 -4.45
N PHE A 78 15.99 29.05 -3.32
CA PHE A 78 16.05 30.50 -3.23
C PHE A 78 17.19 30.94 -4.16
N ARG A 79 16.84 31.53 -5.31
CA ARG A 79 17.78 32.34 -6.08
C ARG A 79 17.85 33.69 -5.36
N CYS A 80 18.99 33.96 -4.72
CA CYS A 80 19.38 35.30 -4.32
C CYS A 80 19.65 36.15 -5.57
#